data_AF-A0A7X9JAR9-F1
#
_entry.id   AF-A0A7X9JAR9-F1
#
_cell.length_a   1.000
_cell.length_b   1.000
_cell.length_c   1.000
_cell.angle_alpha   90.00
_cell.angle_beta   90.00
_cell.angle_gamma   90.00
#
_symmetry.space_group_name_H-M   'P 1'
#
loop_
_entity.id
_entity.type
_entity.pdbx_description
1 polymer ?
#
loop_
_entity_poly.entity_id
_entity_poly.type
_entity_poly.pdbx_seq_one_letter_code
_entity_poly.pdbx_strand_id
1 'polypeptide(L)'
;MKFKVFWKKFIGSVYFQPLFLLLLCILGYGILAPRLGFYLDDWYIVWFEKLFGPNHFIEFFHNDRPFFAYVYMIFVPLFNGSHLGWQIFAVFTRWLSIYSFWILLNIILPERKQLTLTAAILFMVYPGFQFHWFSVMYSQVYFLLAVYIFSYILMIQAVRSPTHRELWLAGALACQLIGIVPEEYFYGLEFARPILLWVVTNQNQQNRSPFKKALLNWIPYLIVLIGFTSFRILFSQSYGYPIHLLDNLHSSPVSTLTNLFSNVFWYFYNTAIQVWFDLPKIFQRNLLTSSSILMVGLIVVSFILIFFTLQKTKGVNDSSSIKTEVAFLWTGIFLSLTAMIPFVMAGFPISLDFPYNRFLLALSPGIALFITGLTGLLLRTDRQQVVLISLLASLAIGSQFL
;
A
#
# COMPACT_ATOMS: atom_id res chain seq x y z
N MET A 1 -15.45 35.65 -12.90
CA MET A 1 -14.12 35.35 -13.50
C MET A 1 -13.06 34.96 -12.46
N LYS A 2 -12.90 35.71 -11.35
CA LYS A 2 -11.88 35.43 -10.30
C LYS A 2 -11.98 34.04 -9.63
N PHE A 3 -13.19 33.53 -9.42
CA PHE A 3 -13.41 32.22 -8.77
C PHE A 3 -12.93 31.02 -9.60
N LYS A 4 -13.20 31.02 -10.93
CA LYS A 4 -12.70 29.98 -11.84
C LYS A 4 -11.16 29.99 -11.95
N VAL A 5 -10.56 31.17 -11.91
CA VAL A 5 -9.09 31.33 -11.95
C VAL A 5 -8.46 30.84 -10.65
N PHE A 6 -9.06 31.15 -9.49
CA PHE A 6 -8.60 30.65 -8.19
C PHE A 6 -8.63 29.13 -8.13
N TRP A 7 -9.75 28.50 -8.51
CA TRP A 7 -9.86 27.03 -8.51
C TRP A 7 -8.89 26.36 -9.49
N LYS A 8 -8.64 26.95 -10.66
CA LYS A 8 -7.63 26.43 -11.60
C LYS A 8 -6.22 26.52 -11.01
N LYS A 9 -5.92 27.61 -10.30
CA LYS A 9 -4.62 27.84 -9.63
C LYS A 9 -4.45 26.96 -8.38
N PHE A 10 -5.52 26.72 -7.63
CA PHE A 10 -5.52 25.87 -6.44
C PHE A 10 -5.37 24.39 -6.80
N ILE A 11 -6.13 23.89 -7.78
CA ILE A 11 -6.01 22.50 -8.26
C ILE A 11 -4.62 22.22 -8.82
N GLY A 12 -3.98 23.21 -9.46
CA GLY A 12 -2.60 23.11 -9.92
C GLY A 12 -1.53 23.33 -8.84
N SER A 13 -1.92 23.61 -7.59
CA SER A 13 -0.97 23.83 -6.50
C SER A 13 -0.43 22.52 -5.95
N VAL A 14 0.80 22.54 -5.44
CA VAL A 14 1.48 21.39 -4.84
C VAL A 14 0.75 20.82 -3.61
N TYR A 15 -0.13 21.62 -3.00
CA TYR A 15 -0.88 21.27 -1.79
C TYR A 15 -2.24 20.63 -2.06
N PHE A 16 -2.76 20.72 -3.28
CA PHE A 16 -4.11 20.25 -3.57
C PHE A 16 -4.22 18.73 -3.60
N GLN A 17 -3.32 18.03 -4.31
CA GLN A 17 -3.42 16.56 -4.40
C GLN A 17 -3.28 15.87 -3.03
N PRO A 18 -2.37 16.28 -2.12
CA PRO A 18 -2.29 15.71 -0.78
C PRO A 18 -3.58 15.88 0.03
N LEU A 19 -4.19 17.07 -0.01
CA LEU A 19 -5.46 17.37 0.66
C LEU A 19 -6.64 16.62 0.02
N PHE A 20 -6.62 16.46 -1.30
CA PHE A 20 -7.61 15.67 -2.03
C PHE A 20 -7.55 14.19 -1.64
N LEU A 21 -6.34 13.61 -1.56
CA LEU A 21 -6.15 12.24 -1.09
C LEU A 21 -6.59 12.08 0.37
N LEU A 22 -6.33 13.08 1.22
CA LEU A 22 -6.81 13.09 2.62
C LEU A 22 -8.34 13.10 2.68
N LEU A 23 -8.98 13.97 1.89
CA LEU A 23 -10.43 14.06 1.81
C LEU A 23 -11.04 12.72 1.41
N LEU A 24 -10.51 12.04 0.39
CA LEU A 24 -11.01 10.72 -0.02
C LEU A 24 -10.78 9.66 1.07
N CYS A 25 -9.66 9.71 1.81
CA CYS A 25 -9.45 8.83 2.97
C CYS A 25 -10.52 9.06 4.04
N ILE A 26 -10.85 10.32 4.34
CA ILE A 26 -11.91 10.66 5.29
C ILE A 26 -13.26 10.14 4.79
N LEU A 27 -13.57 10.33 3.50
CA LEU A 27 -14.83 9.84 2.92
C LEU A 27 -14.96 8.31 2.95
N GLY A 28 -13.88 7.58 2.68
CA GLY A 28 -13.89 6.12 2.69
C GLY A 28 -13.83 5.51 4.09
N TYR A 29 -13.11 6.14 5.01
CA TYR A 29 -12.70 5.48 6.25
C TYR A 29 -12.97 6.29 7.52
N GLY A 30 -13.05 7.63 7.42
CA GLY A 30 -13.16 8.51 8.59
C GLY A 30 -14.58 8.86 9.02
N ILE A 31 -15.57 8.79 8.14
CA ILE A 31 -16.96 9.20 8.46
C ILE A 31 -17.56 8.34 9.59
N LEU A 32 -17.27 7.04 9.60
CA LEU A 32 -17.78 6.13 10.63
C LEU A 32 -16.93 6.12 11.91
N ALA A 33 -15.75 6.75 11.92
CA ALA A 33 -14.80 6.72 13.03
C ALA A 33 -15.43 7.01 14.42
N PRO A 34 -16.34 7.99 14.59
CA PRO A 34 -16.96 8.24 15.90
C PRO A 34 -17.90 7.14 16.40
N ARG A 35 -18.36 6.26 15.51
CA ARG A 35 -19.29 5.16 15.82
C ARG A 35 -18.57 3.81 15.94
N LEU A 36 -17.33 3.72 15.49
CA LEU A 36 -16.54 2.49 15.55
C LEU A 36 -15.91 2.34 16.94
N GLY A 37 -15.96 1.13 17.47
CA GLY A 37 -15.26 0.72 18.68
C GLY A 37 -13.96 -0.03 18.36
N PHE A 38 -13.56 -0.90 19.29
CA PHE A 38 -12.54 -1.90 19.05
C PHE A 38 -13.18 -3.18 18.53
N TYR A 39 -12.42 -3.94 17.75
CA TYR A 39 -12.87 -5.21 17.17
C TYR A 39 -11.70 -6.19 17.20
N LEU A 40 -11.98 -7.50 17.26
CA LEU A 40 -10.94 -8.56 17.25
C LEU A 40 -9.78 -8.28 18.23
N ASP A 41 -8.53 -8.44 17.78
CA ASP A 41 -7.29 -8.23 18.53
C ASP A 41 -7.13 -6.86 19.20
N ASP A 42 -7.74 -5.78 18.67
CA ASP A 42 -7.69 -4.44 19.25
C ASP A 42 -8.21 -4.48 20.69
N TRP A 43 -9.22 -5.34 20.99
CA TRP A 43 -9.75 -5.50 22.34
C TRP A 43 -8.70 -5.99 23.33
N TYR A 44 -8.01 -7.10 23.04
CA TYR A 44 -7.05 -7.63 23.98
C TYR A 44 -5.77 -6.80 24.01
N ILE A 45 -5.39 -6.13 22.92
CA ILE A 45 -4.24 -5.22 22.90
C ILE A 45 -4.46 -4.05 23.86
N VAL A 46 -5.60 -3.37 23.74
CA VAL A 46 -5.95 -2.22 24.58
C VAL A 46 -6.17 -2.67 26.02
N TRP A 47 -6.79 -3.84 26.23
CA TRP A 47 -6.97 -4.38 27.57
C TRP A 47 -5.63 -4.80 28.22
N PHE A 48 -4.71 -5.37 27.44
CA PHE A 48 -3.37 -5.73 27.90
C PHE A 48 -2.58 -4.50 28.35
N GLU A 49 -2.60 -3.41 27.56
CA GLU A 49 -1.95 -2.15 27.96
C GLU A 49 -2.54 -1.60 29.25
N LYS A 50 -3.86 -1.66 29.43
CA LYS A 50 -4.52 -1.22 30.67
C LYS A 50 -4.12 -2.04 31.90
N LEU A 51 -3.88 -3.34 31.75
CA LEU A 51 -3.55 -4.23 32.87
C LEU A 51 -2.07 -4.23 33.22
N PHE A 52 -1.20 -4.30 32.22
CA PHE A 52 0.23 -4.50 32.41
C PHE A 52 1.04 -3.24 32.13
N GLY A 53 0.50 -2.29 31.38
CA GLY A 53 1.23 -1.13 30.90
C GLY A 53 2.11 -1.45 29.67
N PRO A 54 2.58 -0.40 28.96
CA PRO A 54 3.19 -0.55 27.64
C PRO A 54 4.51 -1.31 27.62
N ASN A 55 5.30 -1.25 28.69
CA ASN A 55 6.61 -1.91 28.72
C ASN A 55 6.51 -3.43 28.59
N HIS A 56 5.34 -4.01 28.87
CA HIS A 56 5.12 -5.45 28.80
C HIS A 56 4.79 -5.97 27.38
N PHE A 57 4.77 -5.09 26.37
CA PHE A 57 4.58 -5.53 24.98
C PHE A 57 5.74 -6.36 24.45
N ILE A 58 6.94 -6.28 25.07
CA ILE A 58 8.08 -7.11 24.71
C ILE A 58 7.76 -8.59 24.99
N GLU A 59 7.21 -8.89 26.17
CA GLU A 59 6.75 -10.22 26.55
C GLU A 59 5.55 -10.64 25.70
N PHE A 60 4.63 -9.70 25.42
CA PHE A 60 3.45 -9.96 24.59
C PHE A 60 3.83 -10.51 23.21
N PHE A 61 4.82 -9.91 22.54
CA PHE A 61 5.22 -10.28 21.18
C PHE A 61 6.46 -11.20 21.10
N HIS A 62 6.99 -11.66 22.24
CA HIS A 62 8.25 -12.41 22.30
C HIS A 62 8.31 -13.60 21.32
N ASN A 63 7.21 -14.35 21.20
CA ASN A 63 7.10 -15.56 20.38
C ASN A 63 6.42 -15.33 19.02
N ASP A 64 6.20 -14.08 18.61
CA ASP A 64 5.57 -13.76 17.32
C ASP A 64 6.39 -12.73 16.52
N ARG A 65 6.36 -11.46 16.95
CA ARG A 65 7.06 -10.35 16.29
C ARG A 65 7.74 -9.45 17.33
N PRO A 66 8.91 -9.85 17.88
CA PRO A 66 9.52 -9.15 19.01
C PRO A 66 9.85 -7.68 18.71
N PHE A 67 10.15 -7.35 17.45
CA PHE A 67 10.40 -5.97 17.05
C PHE A 67 9.13 -5.12 16.92
N PHE A 68 7.96 -5.76 16.76
CA PHE A 68 6.69 -5.05 16.70
C PHE A 68 6.27 -4.51 18.07
N ALA A 69 6.75 -5.13 19.15
CA ALA A 69 6.59 -4.64 20.51
C ALA A 69 6.98 -3.16 20.66
N TYR A 70 8.11 -2.76 20.07
CA TYR A 70 8.59 -1.38 20.17
C TYR A 70 7.64 -0.37 19.51
N VAL A 71 6.95 -0.77 18.44
CA VAL A 71 5.95 0.07 17.76
C VAL A 71 4.75 0.26 18.68
N TYR A 72 4.30 -0.82 19.33
CA TYR A 72 3.20 -0.80 20.30
C TYR A 72 3.54 0.01 21.55
N MET A 73 4.75 -0.13 22.08
CA MET A 73 5.26 0.65 23.22
C MET A 73 5.23 2.16 22.95
N ILE A 74 5.42 2.58 21.70
CA ILE A 74 5.37 3.99 21.30
C ILE A 74 3.94 4.46 21.12
N PHE A 75 3.14 3.78 20.29
CA PHE A 75 1.84 4.30 19.87
C PHE A 75 0.70 4.00 20.82
N VAL A 76 0.71 2.83 21.47
CA VAL A 76 -0.43 2.44 22.32
C VAL A 76 -0.67 3.40 23.49
N PRO A 77 0.36 3.85 24.23
CA PRO A 77 0.17 4.83 25.31
C PRO A 77 -0.35 6.18 24.86
N LEU A 78 -0.11 6.59 23.61
CA LEU A 78 -0.53 7.90 23.09
C LEU A 78 -2.05 8.01 22.95
N PHE A 79 -2.71 6.89 22.66
CA PHE A 79 -4.15 6.83 22.44
C PHE A 79 -4.89 6.06 23.54
N ASN A 80 -4.19 5.17 24.26
CA ASN A 80 -4.72 4.33 25.34
C ASN A 80 -6.04 3.66 24.87
N GLY A 81 -7.11 3.71 25.68
CA GLY A 81 -8.44 3.20 25.34
C GLY A 81 -9.31 4.11 24.46
N SER A 82 -8.77 5.17 23.86
CA SER A 82 -9.55 6.09 23.02
C SER A 82 -9.83 5.50 21.63
N HIS A 83 -11.00 4.89 21.45
CA HIS A 83 -11.42 4.36 20.15
C HIS A 83 -11.40 5.43 19.05
N LEU A 84 -11.91 6.64 19.31
CA LEU A 84 -11.87 7.73 18.33
C LEU A 84 -10.44 8.15 17.98
N GLY A 85 -9.54 8.19 18.96
CA GLY A 85 -8.12 8.50 18.75
C GLY A 85 -7.46 7.52 17.78
N TRP A 86 -7.68 6.22 18.00
CA TRP A 86 -7.18 5.16 17.12
C TRP A 86 -7.76 5.21 15.71
N GLN A 87 -9.06 5.50 15.57
CA GLN A 87 -9.69 5.61 14.26
C GLN A 87 -9.15 6.82 13.47
N ILE A 88 -8.95 7.97 14.14
CA ILE A 88 -8.32 9.16 13.51
C ILE A 88 -6.88 8.82 13.11
N PHE A 89 -6.13 8.15 13.98
CA PHE A 89 -4.76 7.74 13.70
C PHE A 89 -4.69 6.76 12.52
N ALA A 90 -5.60 5.80 12.43
CA ALA A 90 -5.70 4.86 11.30
C ALA A 90 -5.96 5.57 9.96
N VAL A 91 -6.88 6.54 9.93
CA VAL A 91 -7.15 7.35 8.73
C VAL A 91 -5.92 8.16 8.35
N PHE A 92 -5.26 8.78 9.33
CA PHE A 92 -4.06 9.58 9.12
C PHE A 92 -2.89 8.76 8.58
N THR A 93 -2.57 7.61 9.18
CA THR A 93 -1.44 6.78 8.75
C THR A 93 -1.73 6.09 7.42
N ARG A 94 -2.99 5.72 7.15
CA ARG A 94 -3.42 5.28 5.82
C ARG A 94 -3.16 6.38 4.79
N TRP A 95 -3.63 7.59 5.02
CA TRP A 95 -3.35 8.75 4.17
C TRP A 95 -1.84 8.95 3.97
N LEU A 96 -1.05 8.88 5.05
CA LEU A 96 0.40 9.04 5.00
C LEU A 96 1.06 8.01 4.09
N SER A 97 0.64 6.74 4.15
CA SER A 97 1.14 5.68 3.25
C SER A 97 0.85 5.97 1.78
N ILE A 98 -0.37 6.43 1.48
CA ILE A 98 -0.82 6.78 0.12
C ILE A 98 -0.08 8.03 -0.37
N TYR A 99 0.12 9.00 0.51
CA TYR A 99 0.83 10.23 0.23
C TYR A 99 2.30 9.95 -0.10
N SER A 100 2.99 9.12 0.70
CA SER A 100 4.36 8.65 0.41
C SER A 100 4.42 7.93 -0.94
N PHE A 101 3.45 7.07 -1.26
CA PHE A 101 3.38 6.38 -2.55
C PHE A 101 3.21 7.36 -3.72
N TRP A 102 2.30 8.33 -3.57
CA TRP A 102 2.07 9.37 -4.57
C TRP A 102 3.32 10.25 -4.79
N ILE A 103 4.01 10.65 -3.72
CA ILE A 103 5.28 11.40 -3.83
C ILE A 103 6.31 10.58 -4.60
N LEU A 104 6.50 9.32 -4.22
CA LEU A 104 7.44 8.42 -4.90
C LEU A 104 7.16 8.35 -6.40
N LEU A 105 5.92 8.14 -6.80
CA LEU A 105 5.54 8.10 -8.21
C LEU A 105 5.78 9.44 -8.92
N ASN A 106 5.52 10.57 -8.27
CA ASN A 106 5.79 11.90 -8.85
C ASN A 106 7.28 12.22 -9.01
N ILE A 107 8.13 11.67 -8.13
CA ILE A 107 9.59 11.81 -8.22
C ILE A 107 10.14 11.02 -9.41
N ILE A 108 9.57 9.84 -9.66
CA ILE A 108 9.98 8.94 -10.74
C ILE A 108 9.45 9.41 -12.09
N LEU A 109 8.17 9.80 -12.12
CA LEU A 109 7.43 10.13 -13.34
C LEU A 109 6.73 11.49 -13.21
N PRO A 110 7.49 12.60 -13.17
CA PRO A 110 6.93 13.93 -12.93
C PRO A 110 5.97 14.40 -14.03
N GLU A 111 6.11 13.89 -15.25
CA GLU A 111 5.33 14.32 -16.42
C GLU A 111 3.90 13.74 -16.47
N ARG A 112 3.66 12.57 -15.86
CA ARG A 112 2.36 11.85 -15.93
C ARG A 112 1.57 12.03 -14.63
N LYS A 113 1.21 13.27 -14.31
CA LYS A 113 0.50 13.62 -13.06
C LYS A 113 -0.84 12.91 -12.92
N GLN A 114 -1.60 12.77 -14.00
CA GLN A 114 -2.88 12.05 -13.98
C GLN A 114 -2.69 10.57 -13.62
N LEU A 115 -1.69 9.93 -14.24
CA LEU A 115 -1.38 8.51 -14.06
C LEU A 115 -0.93 8.21 -12.62
N THR A 116 -0.03 9.03 -12.08
CA THR A 116 0.46 8.87 -10.70
C THR A 116 -0.63 9.11 -9.65
N LEU A 117 -1.52 10.09 -9.88
CA LEU A 117 -2.70 10.30 -9.04
C LEU A 117 -3.69 9.14 -9.13
N THR A 118 -3.90 8.58 -10.33
CA THR A 118 -4.77 7.40 -10.55
C THR A 118 -4.29 6.20 -9.75
N ALA A 119 -2.98 5.88 -9.80
CA ALA A 119 -2.40 4.82 -9.00
C ALA A 119 -2.54 5.07 -7.49
N ALA A 120 -2.36 6.31 -7.03
CA ALA A 120 -2.54 6.65 -5.61
C ALA A 120 -3.99 6.48 -5.15
N ILE A 121 -4.98 6.88 -5.97
CA ILE A 121 -6.41 6.68 -5.67
C ILE A 121 -6.73 5.18 -5.60
N LEU A 122 -6.25 4.38 -6.55
CA LEU A 122 -6.49 2.93 -6.55
C LEU A 122 -5.83 2.21 -5.37
N PHE A 123 -4.63 2.63 -4.96
CA PHE A 123 -3.98 2.11 -3.76
C PHE A 123 -4.80 2.46 -2.51
N MET A 124 -5.28 3.70 -2.40
CA MET A 124 -6.11 4.14 -1.28
C MET A 124 -7.36 3.27 -1.10
N VAL A 125 -8.10 3.06 -2.18
CA VAL A 125 -9.43 2.47 -2.16
C VAL A 125 -9.42 0.97 -2.44
N TYR A 126 -8.25 0.34 -2.50
CA TYR A 126 -8.12 -1.05 -2.91
C TYR A 126 -9.07 -1.96 -2.09
N PRO A 127 -10.10 -2.56 -2.74
CA PRO A 127 -11.21 -3.18 -2.03
C PRO A 127 -10.89 -4.54 -1.42
N GLY A 128 -9.77 -5.16 -1.81
CA GLY A 128 -9.38 -6.47 -1.26
C GLY A 128 -8.98 -6.36 0.20
N PHE A 129 -8.38 -5.24 0.61
CA PHE A 129 -8.03 -5.03 2.00
C PHE A 129 -9.23 -4.49 2.81
N GLN A 130 -9.80 -5.31 3.69
CA GLN A 130 -10.99 -4.98 4.47
C GLN A 130 -10.75 -4.80 5.98
N PHE A 131 -9.49 -4.73 6.41
CA PHE A 131 -9.12 -4.68 7.84
C PHE A 131 -8.95 -3.26 8.39
N HIS A 132 -9.48 -2.23 7.73
CA HIS A 132 -9.29 -0.84 8.18
C HIS A 132 -9.91 -0.56 9.55
N TRP A 133 -11.05 -1.18 9.85
CA TRP A 133 -11.76 -1.03 11.13
C TRP A 133 -10.97 -1.59 12.31
N PHE A 134 -9.90 -2.35 12.04
CA PHE A 134 -8.97 -2.86 13.02
C PHE A 134 -7.89 -1.83 13.34
N SER A 135 -8.36 -0.74 13.93
CA SER A 135 -7.65 0.54 14.01
C SER A 135 -6.37 0.49 14.82
N VAL A 136 -6.29 -0.29 15.92
CA VAL A 136 -5.08 -0.32 16.76
C VAL A 136 -3.96 -1.02 16.01
N MET A 137 -4.23 -2.20 15.46
CA MET A 137 -3.24 -2.94 14.68
C MET A 137 -2.88 -2.21 13.39
N TYR A 138 -3.86 -1.90 12.55
CA TYR A 138 -3.56 -1.45 11.18
C TYR A 138 -3.14 0.00 11.06
N SER A 139 -3.47 0.88 12.02
CA SER A 139 -2.89 2.23 12.04
C SER A 139 -1.36 2.19 12.13
N GLN A 140 -0.83 1.26 12.92
CA GLN A 140 0.60 1.03 13.09
C GLN A 140 1.19 0.37 11.84
N VAL A 141 0.51 -0.62 11.25
CA VAL A 141 0.96 -1.26 9.99
C VAL A 141 1.00 -0.25 8.83
N TYR A 142 0.03 0.67 8.71
CA TYR A 142 0.08 1.73 7.71
C TYR A 142 1.22 2.71 7.95
N PHE A 143 1.53 3.02 9.22
CA PHE A 143 2.68 3.85 9.56
C PHE A 143 3.98 3.19 9.10
N LEU A 144 4.15 1.89 9.39
CA LEU A 144 5.31 1.12 8.91
C LEU A 144 5.39 1.10 7.38
N LEU A 145 4.27 0.89 6.69
CA LEU A 145 4.21 0.98 5.22
C LEU A 145 4.60 2.38 4.71
N ALA A 146 4.15 3.44 5.38
CA ALA A 146 4.48 4.81 4.99
C ALA A 146 5.97 5.11 5.15
N VAL A 147 6.56 4.73 6.29
CA VAL A 147 8.01 4.83 6.57
C VAL A 147 8.79 4.00 5.56
N TYR A 148 8.30 2.80 5.25
CA TYR A 148 8.91 1.91 4.29
C TYR A 148 8.94 2.49 2.87
N ILE A 149 7.81 3.04 2.38
CA ILE A 149 7.77 3.72 1.07
C ILE A 149 8.64 4.99 1.09
N PHE A 150 8.67 5.71 2.21
CA PHE A 150 9.55 6.87 2.38
C PHE A 150 11.04 6.50 2.26
N SER A 151 11.43 5.28 2.65
CA SER A 151 12.79 4.76 2.41
C SER A 151 13.18 4.76 0.93
N TYR A 152 12.23 4.54 0.00
CA TYR A 152 12.50 4.63 -1.44
C TYR A 152 12.74 6.07 -1.87
N ILE A 153 12.01 7.03 -1.30
CA ILE A 153 12.18 8.44 -1.59
C ILE A 153 13.59 8.88 -1.17
N LEU A 154 14.01 8.56 0.05
CA LEU A 154 15.35 8.88 0.56
C LEU A 154 16.45 8.18 -0.26
N MET A 155 16.22 6.91 -0.66
CA MET A 155 17.12 6.17 -1.54
C MET A 155 17.32 6.90 -2.89
N ILE A 156 16.25 7.38 -3.50
CA ILE A 156 16.33 8.15 -4.75
C ILE A 156 17.10 9.46 -4.53
N GLN A 157 16.88 10.14 -3.41
CA GLN A 157 17.61 11.38 -3.09
C GLN A 157 19.11 11.13 -2.86
N ALA A 158 19.49 10.01 -2.26
CA ALA A 158 20.89 9.61 -2.10
C ALA A 158 21.59 9.45 -3.46
N VAL A 159 20.88 8.98 -4.48
CA VAL A 159 21.42 8.85 -5.85
C VAL A 159 21.48 10.20 -6.57
N ARG A 160 20.47 11.06 -6.36
CA ARG A 160 20.36 12.37 -7.04
C ARG A 160 21.23 13.47 -6.42
N SER A 161 21.57 13.36 -5.14
CA SER A 161 22.30 14.41 -4.38
C SER A 161 23.64 13.90 -3.85
N PRO A 162 24.73 13.93 -4.65
CA PRO A 162 26.05 13.45 -4.21
C PRO A 162 26.56 14.11 -2.92
N THR A 163 26.30 15.42 -2.74
CA THR A 163 26.79 16.21 -1.60
C THR A 163 26.25 15.74 -0.24
N HIS A 164 25.01 15.24 -0.20
CA HIS A 164 24.35 14.80 1.04
C HIS A 164 24.03 13.30 1.01
N ARG A 165 24.73 12.55 0.14
CA ARG A 165 24.43 11.14 -0.14
C ARG A 165 24.39 10.29 1.12
N GLU A 166 25.36 10.45 2.01
CA GLU A 166 25.47 9.61 3.21
C GLU A 166 24.32 9.86 4.20
N LEU A 167 23.86 11.10 4.35
CA LEU A 167 22.69 11.44 5.16
C LEU A 167 21.42 10.79 4.60
N TRP A 168 21.21 10.90 3.29
CA TRP A 168 20.06 10.30 2.62
C TRP A 168 20.11 8.77 2.66
N LEU A 169 21.30 8.17 2.50
CA LEU A 169 21.51 6.74 2.60
C LEU A 169 21.22 6.23 4.01
N ALA A 170 21.76 6.90 5.04
CA ALA A 170 21.51 6.54 6.44
C ALA A 170 20.02 6.63 6.77
N GLY A 171 19.35 7.71 6.35
CA GLY A 171 17.90 7.85 6.52
C GLY A 171 17.11 6.76 5.78
N ALA A 172 17.50 6.42 4.55
CA ALA A 172 16.85 5.37 3.77
C ALA A 172 17.01 3.98 4.42
N LEU A 173 18.19 3.65 4.94
CA LEU A 173 18.45 2.40 5.65
C LEU A 173 17.69 2.34 6.98
N ALA A 174 17.63 3.44 7.73
CA ALA A 174 16.85 3.51 8.97
C ALA A 174 15.35 3.30 8.70
N CYS A 175 14.80 3.98 7.70
CA CYS A 175 13.40 3.79 7.29
C CYS A 175 13.13 2.38 6.76
N GLN A 176 14.08 1.76 6.05
CA GLN A 176 13.97 0.38 5.59
C GLN A 176 13.88 -0.58 6.79
N LEU A 177 14.79 -0.44 7.76
CA LEU A 177 14.81 -1.27 8.98
C LEU A 177 13.51 -1.12 9.76
N ILE A 178 13.08 0.12 10.03
CA ILE A 178 11.83 0.39 10.74
C ILE A 178 10.63 -0.17 9.98
N GLY A 179 10.63 -0.10 8.65
CA GLY A 179 9.50 -0.54 7.82
C GLY A 179 9.30 -2.05 7.74
N ILE A 180 10.39 -2.84 7.68
CA ILE A 180 10.31 -4.30 7.44
C ILE A 180 10.48 -5.11 8.72
N VAL A 181 11.42 -4.72 9.59
CA VAL A 181 11.82 -5.59 10.72
C VAL A 181 10.67 -5.86 11.70
N PRO A 182 9.80 -4.88 12.02
CA PRO A 182 8.63 -5.14 12.86
C PRO A 182 7.54 -5.99 12.19
N GLU A 183 7.43 -5.94 10.86
CA GLU A 183 6.32 -6.55 10.11
C GLU A 183 6.81 -7.06 8.75
N GLU A 184 6.93 -8.39 8.61
CA GLU A 184 7.48 -9.05 7.42
C GLU A 184 6.61 -8.90 6.15
N TYR A 185 5.40 -8.35 6.25
CA TYR A 185 4.44 -8.25 5.15
C TYR A 185 5.01 -7.48 3.95
N PHE A 186 5.89 -6.51 4.20
CA PHE A 186 6.47 -5.66 3.16
C PHE A 186 7.78 -6.20 2.58
N TYR A 187 8.23 -7.39 3.02
CA TYR A 187 9.44 -8.04 2.53
C TYR A 187 9.51 -8.09 1.01
N GLY A 188 8.42 -8.52 0.36
CA GLY A 188 8.36 -8.65 -1.09
C GLY A 188 8.52 -7.34 -1.85
N LEU A 189 8.18 -6.21 -1.24
CA LEU A 189 8.32 -4.91 -1.88
C LEU A 189 9.79 -4.51 -2.02
N GLU A 190 10.75 -5.12 -1.30
CA GLU A 190 12.19 -4.81 -1.44
C GLU A 190 12.72 -4.99 -2.86
N PHE A 191 12.13 -5.93 -3.60
CA PHE A 191 12.47 -6.19 -4.98
C PHE A 191 12.07 -5.02 -5.92
N ALA A 192 11.31 -4.03 -5.45
CA ALA A 192 11.08 -2.78 -6.15
C ALA A 192 12.36 -1.93 -6.28
N ARG A 193 13.27 -1.96 -5.30
CA ARG A 193 14.46 -1.10 -5.26
C ARG A 193 15.32 -1.16 -6.53
N PRO A 194 15.74 -2.33 -7.04
CA PRO A 194 16.54 -2.39 -8.25
C PRO A 194 15.82 -1.79 -9.47
N ILE A 195 14.49 -1.95 -9.57
CA ILE A 195 13.68 -1.35 -10.64
C ILE A 195 13.69 0.17 -10.51
N LEU A 196 13.41 0.69 -9.31
CA LEU A 196 13.40 2.12 -9.03
C LEU A 196 14.76 2.77 -9.27
N LEU A 197 15.83 2.15 -8.78
CA LEU A 197 17.20 2.60 -8.97
C LEU A 197 17.58 2.59 -10.44
N TRP A 198 17.20 1.55 -11.20
CA TRP A 198 17.45 1.49 -12.64
C TRP A 198 16.75 2.61 -13.39
N VAL A 199 15.48 2.90 -13.08
CA VAL A 199 14.75 4.01 -13.70
C VAL A 199 15.46 5.34 -13.42
N VAL A 200 15.85 5.60 -12.17
CA VAL A 200 16.51 6.86 -11.79
C VAL A 200 17.92 6.98 -12.37
N THR A 201 18.71 5.90 -12.41
CA THR A 201 20.06 5.95 -13.00
C THR A 201 20.02 6.08 -14.51
N ASN A 202 19.02 5.50 -15.18
CA ASN A 202 18.84 5.58 -16.63
C ASN A 202 18.39 6.97 -17.10
N GLN A 203 17.74 7.76 -16.24
CA GLN A 203 17.40 9.15 -16.54
C GLN A 203 18.64 10.05 -16.68
N ASN A 204 19.77 9.67 -16.09
CA ASN A 204 21.01 10.43 -16.21
C ASN A 204 21.82 9.97 -17.43
N GLN A 205 21.80 10.78 -18.49
CA GLN A 205 22.42 10.50 -19.80
C GLN A 205 23.94 10.26 -19.75
N GLN A 206 24.63 10.65 -18.66
CA GLN A 206 26.06 10.43 -18.49
C GLN A 206 26.42 9.00 -18.05
N ASN A 207 25.44 8.20 -17.61
CA ASN A 207 25.69 6.84 -17.13
C ASN A 207 25.81 5.84 -18.29
N ARG A 208 27.02 5.33 -18.54
CA ARG A 208 27.27 4.30 -19.57
C ARG A 208 26.74 2.90 -19.23
N SER A 209 26.49 2.61 -17.94
CA SER A 209 25.97 1.31 -17.47
C SER A 209 24.94 1.48 -16.35
N PRO A 210 23.74 2.04 -16.66
CA PRO A 210 22.74 2.41 -15.65
C PRO A 210 22.27 1.22 -14.81
N PHE A 211 22.20 0.02 -15.42
CA PHE A 211 21.84 -1.23 -14.73
C PHE A 211 22.89 -1.65 -13.69
N LYS A 212 24.18 -1.66 -14.04
CA LYS A 212 25.27 -1.98 -13.10
C LYS A 212 25.28 -1.00 -11.93
N LYS A 213 25.10 0.30 -12.22
CA LYS A 213 25.04 1.34 -11.18
C LYS A 213 23.83 1.18 -10.26
N ALA A 214 22.68 0.77 -10.80
CA ALA A 214 21.50 0.46 -10.00
C ALA A 214 21.75 -0.70 -9.03
N LEU A 215 22.36 -1.80 -9.50
CA LEU A 215 22.72 -2.93 -8.63
C LEU A 215 23.73 -2.55 -7.55
N LEU A 216 24.76 -1.75 -7.88
CA LEU A 216 25.74 -1.28 -6.88
C LEU A 216 25.09 -0.40 -5.81
N ASN A 217 24.16 0.48 -6.21
CA ASN A 217 23.41 1.31 -5.26
C ASN A 217 22.40 0.50 -4.43
N TRP A 218 22.05 -0.71 -4.85
CA TRP A 218 21.14 -1.59 -4.10
C TRP A 218 21.86 -2.36 -2.98
N ILE A 219 23.18 -2.55 -3.07
CA ILE A 219 23.97 -3.34 -2.10
C ILE A 219 23.70 -2.97 -0.63
N PRO A 220 23.70 -1.68 -0.21
CA PRO A 220 23.45 -1.35 1.19
C PRO A 220 22.09 -1.84 1.71
N TYR A 221 21.06 -1.74 0.86
CA TYR A 221 19.70 -2.17 1.20
C TYR A 221 19.56 -3.68 1.14
N LEU A 222 20.31 -4.34 0.24
CA LEU A 222 20.36 -5.79 0.14
C LEU A 222 21.01 -6.41 1.38
N ILE A 223 21.99 -5.75 2.00
CA ILE A 223 22.59 -6.20 3.27
C ILE A 223 21.52 -6.22 4.37
N VAL A 224 20.68 -5.19 4.47
CA VAL A 224 19.56 -5.15 5.42
C VAL A 224 18.57 -6.28 5.15
N LEU A 225 18.19 -6.47 3.88
CA LEU A 225 17.30 -7.55 3.45
C LEU A 225 17.86 -8.92 3.85
N ILE A 226 19.10 -9.22 3.50
CA ILE A 226 19.77 -10.47 3.84
C ILE A 226 19.84 -10.66 5.35
N GLY A 227 20.23 -9.63 6.12
CA GLY A 227 20.29 -9.69 7.57
C GLY A 227 18.93 -10.03 8.19
N PHE A 228 17.86 -9.39 7.73
CA PHE A 228 16.49 -9.70 8.16
C PHE A 228 16.04 -11.11 7.75
N THR A 229 16.32 -11.54 6.51
CA THR A 229 16.01 -12.89 6.04
C THR A 229 16.73 -13.94 6.88
N SER A 230 18.03 -13.76 7.13
CA SER A 230 18.83 -14.65 7.96
C SER A 230 18.28 -14.73 9.38
N PHE A 231 17.94 -13.59 9.98
CA PHE A 231 17.28 -13.55 11.30
C PHE A 231 15.98 -14.39 11.28
N ARG A 232 15.08 -14.16 10.32
CA ARG A 232 13.80 -14.89 10.25
C ARG A 232 13.96 -16.38 10.02
N ILE A 233 14.94 -16.82 9.24
CA ILE A 233 15.18 -18.25 9.01
C ILE A 233 15.77 -18.91 10.26
N LEU A 234 16.79 -18.30 10.87
CA LEU A 234 17.48 -18.87 12.04
C LEU A 234 16.58 -19.00 13.26
N PHE A 235 15.66 -18.06 13.46
CA PHE A 235 14.71 -18.05 14.57
C PHE A 235 13.31 -18.56 14.20
N SER A 236 13.15 -19.16 13.01
CA SER A 236 11.84 -19.61 12.49
C SER A 236 11.12 -20.61 13.41
N GLN A 237 11.87 -21.46 14.12
CA GLN A 237 11.32 -22.44 15.08
C GLN A 237 10.92 -21.81 16.41
N SER A 238 11.39 -20.60 16.71
CA SER A 238 11.08 -19.87 17.95
C SER A 238 9.82 -19.01 17.83
N TYR A 239 9.24 -18.90 16.63
CA TYR A 239 8.07 -18.06 16.36
C TYR A 239 6.85 -18.90 15.96
N GLY A 240 5.66 -18.39 16.24
CA GLY A 240 4.39 -19.09 16.01
C GLY A 240 4.06 -19.48 14.56
N TYR A 241 4.83 -19.03 13.58
CA TYR A 241 4.59 -19.25 12.14
C TYR A 241 5.81 -19.85 11.42
N PRO A 242 5.96 -21.18 11.43
CA PRO A 242 7.10 -21.85 10.79
C PRO A 242 7.01 -21.81 9.25
N ILE A 243 8.17 -21.97 8.60
CA ILE A 243 8.29 -21.95 7.14
C ILE A 243 7.92 -23.32 6.58
N HIS A 244 6.66 -23.51 6.20
CA HIS A 244 6.15 -24.80 5.72
C HIS A 244 6.57 -25.16 4.28
N LEU A 245 6.88 -24.18 3.44
CA LEU A 245 7.13 -24.44 2.01
C LEU A 245 8.40 -25.27 1.78
N LEU A 246 9.43 -25.08 2.61
CA LEU A 246 10.71 -25.78 2.47
C LEU A 246 10.56 -27.29 2.74
N ASP A 247 9.80 -27.66 3.76
CA ASP A 247 9.52 -29.06 4.10
C ASP A 247 8.70 -29.75 3.00
N ASN A 248 7.73 -29.03 2.42
CA ASN A 248 6.89 -29.53 1.33
C ASN A 248 7.68 -29.72 0.02
N LEU A 249 8.60 -28.79 -0.30
CA LEU A 249 9.48 -28.92 -1.45
C LEU A 249 10.45 -30.10 -1.32
N HIS A 250 10.94 -30.38 -0.10
CA HIS A 250 11.81 -31.53 0.17
C HIS A 250 11.07 -32.86 0.04
N SER A 251 9.82 -32.93 0.49
CA SER A 251 9.03 -34.18 0.51
C SER A 251 8.37 -34.48 -0.85
N SER A 252 7.87 -33.47 -1.56
CA SER A 252 7.08 -33.65 -2.78
C SER A 252 7.27 -32.49 -3.79
N PRO A 253 8.43 -32.41 -4.48
CA PRO A 253 8.82 -31.21 -5.23
C PRO A 253 7.90 -30.89 -6.41
N VAL A 254 7.55 -31.90 -7.22
CA VAL A 254 6.73 -31.69 -8.44
C VAL A 254 5.32 -31.21 -8.07
N SER A 255 4.63 -31.91 -7.17
CA SER A 255 3.29 -31.52 -6.71
C SER A 255 3.28 -30.16 -6.02
N THR A 256 4.30 -29.88 -5.21
CA THR A 256 4.43 -28.58 -4.52
C THR A 256 4.60 -27.45 -5.53
N LEU A 257 5.45 -27.61 -6.56
CA LEU A 257 5.66 -26.59 -7.59
C LEU A 257 4.41 -26.39 -8.47
N THR A 258 3.71 -27.46 -8.87
CA THR A 258 2.47 -27.33 -9.65
C THR A 258 1.37 -26.64 -8.87
N ASN A 259 1.22 -26.98 -7.58
CA ASN A 259 0.23 -26.35 -6.70
C ASN A 259 0.59 -24.89 -6.45
N LEU A 260 1.86 -24.58 -6.21
CA LEU A 260 2.33 -23.22 -6.00
C LEU A 260 2.06 -22.33 -7.22
N PHE A 261 2.37 -22.81 -8.43
CA PHE A 261 2.08 -22.06 -9.65
C PHE A 261 0.58 -21.79 -9.83
N SER A 262 -0.25 -22.83 -9.67
CA SER A 262 -1.71 -22.71 -9.75
C SER A 262 -2.25 -21.72 -8.71
N ASN A 263 -1.81 -21.86 -7.46
CA ASN A 263 -2.24 -21.01 -6.35
C ASN A 263 -1.84 -19.56 -6.58
N VAL A 264 -0.58 -19.28 -6.96
CA VAL A 264 -0.11 -17.91 -7.22
C VAL A 264 -0.90 -17.26 -8.35
N PHE A 265 -1.22 -18.01 -9.42
CA PHE A 265 -2.06 -17.50 -10.50
C PHE A 265 -3.46 -17.11 -9.99
N TRP A 266 -4.13 -18.00 -9.25
CA TRP A 266 -5.46 -17.74 -8.71
C TRP A 266 -5.46 -16.64 -7.64
N TYR A 267 -4.45 -16.59 -6.77
CA TYR A 267 -4.26 -15.50 -5.82
C TYR A 267 -4.12 -14.17 -6.54
N PHE A 268 -3.31 -14.09 -7.59
CA PHE A 268 -3.19 -12.87 -8.39
C PHE A 268 -4.51 -12.51 -9.07
N TYR A 269 -5.17 -13.46 -9.74
CA TYR A 269 -6.45 -13.21 -10.41
C TYR A 269 -7.52 -12.70 -9.42
N ASN A 270 -7.68 -13.37 -8.28
CA ASN A 270 -8.70 -13.02 -7.30
C ASN A 270 -8.45 -11.63 -6.72
N THR A 271 -7.19 -11.34 -6.37
CA THR A 271 -6.81 -10.10 -5.67
C THR A 271 -6.66 -8.90 -6.60
N ALA A 272 -6.25 -9.12 -7.86
CA ALA A 272 -6.04 -8.05 -8.82
C ALA A 272 -7.26 -7.78 -9.70
N ILE A 273 -8.03 -8.81 -10.09
CA ILE A 273 -9.14 -8.70 -11.05
C ILE A 273 -10.49 -8.92 -10.39
N GLN A 274 -10.72 -10.12 -9.81
CA GLN A 274 -12.05 -10.51 -9.32
C GLN A 274 -12.60 -9.53 -8.28
N VAL A 275 -11.74 -9.00 -7.42
CA VAL A 275 -12.13 -8.04 -6.38
C VAL A 275 -12.88 -6.81 -6.90
N TRP A 276 -12.55 -6.35 -8.12
CA TRP A 276 -13.22 -5.20 -8.74
C TRP A 276 -14.56 -5.59 -9.36
N PHE A 277 -14.66 -6.81 -9.87
CA PHE A 277 -15.93 -7.38 -10.39
C PHE A 277 -16.92 -7.71 -9.28
N ASP A 278 -16.43 -7.93 -8.06
CA ASP A 278 -17.28 -8.19 -6.90
C ASP A 278 -17.87 -6.91 -6.29
N LEU A 279 -17.35 -5.71 -6.63
CA LEU A 279 -17.85 -4.43 -6.10
C LEU A 279 -19.35 -4.19 -6.32
N PRO A 280 -19.97 -4.46 -7.48
CA PRO A 280 -21.41 -4.26 -7.67
C PRO A 280 -22.28 -5.12 -6.75
N LYS A 281 -21.75 -6.18 -6.11
CA LYS A 281 -22.50 -6.98 -5.13
C LYS A 281 -22.99 -6.16 -3.94
N ILE A 282 -22.37 -5.00 -3.65
CA ILE A 282 -22.84 -4.09 -2.60
C ILE A 282 -24.29 -3.60 -2.80
N PHE A 283 -24.84 -3.70 -4.01
CA PHE A 283 -26.22 -3.31 -4.33
C PHE A 283 -27.25 -4.43 -4.13
N GLN A 284 -26.81 -5.65 -3.75
CA GLN A 284 -27.72 -6.77 -3.45
C GLN A 284 -28.42 -6.62 -2.08
N ARG A 285 -27.95 -5.68 -1.24
CA ARG A 285 -28.58 -5.35 0.05
C ARG A 285 -29.81 -4.45 -0.13
N ASN A 286 -30.61 -4.32 0.92
CA ASN A 286 -31.72 -3.36 0.95
C ASN A 286 -31.20 -1.91 0.86
N LEU A 287 -31.52 -1.22 -0.23
CA LEU A 287 -31.05 0.15 -0.49
C LEU A 287 -31.83 1.24 0.27
N LEU A 288 -32.94 0.89 0.91
CA LEU A 288 -33.79 1.84 1.64
C LEU A 288 -33.36 2.04 3.10
N THR A 289 -32.35 1.31 3.59
CA THR A 289 -31.80 1.53 4.93
C THR A 289 -30.96 2.80 4.97
N SER A 290 -30.87 3.44 6.14
CA SER A 290 -30.09 4.68 6.30
C SER A 290 -28.60 4.48 5.95
N SER A 291 -28.03 3.31 6.24
CA SER A 291 -26.65 2.98 5.88
C SER A 291 -26.46 2.89 4.37
N SER A 292 -27.38 2.24 3.65
CA SER A 292 -27.33 2.13 2.20
C SER A 292 -27.52 3.49 1.51
N ILE A 293 -28.38 4.37 2.04
CA ILE A 293 -28.56 5.73 1.51
C ILE A 293 -27.26 6.54 1.66
N LEU A 294 -26.60 6.46 2.82
CA LEU A 294 -25.30 7.10 3.04
C LEU A 294 -24.23 6.52 2.10
N MET A 295 -24.19 5.20 1.93
CA MET A 295 -23.30 4.55 0.96
C MET A 295 -23.51 5.13 -0.45
N VAL A 296 -24.74 5.15 -0.95
CA VAL A 296 -25.04 5.66 -2.30
C VAL A 296 -24.66 7.13 -2.42
N GLY A 297 -24.96 7.95 -1.41
CA GLY A 297 -24.55 9.35 -1.35
C GLY A 297 -23.03 9.50 -1.46
N LEU A 298 -22.26 8.67 -0.77
CA LEU A 298 -20.79 8.68 -0.84
C LEU A 298 -20.25 8.20 -2.18
N ILE A 299 -20.86 7.18 -2.79
CA ILE A 299 -20.51 6.75 -4.16
C ILE A 299 -20.68 7.94 -5.13
N VAL A 300 -21.81 8.64 -5.07
CA VAL A 300 -22.09 9.79 -5.96
C VAL A 300 -21.11 10.94 -5.71
N VAL A 301 -20.92 11.35 -4.44
CA VAL A 301 -20.03 12.46 -4.09
C VAL A 301 -18.58 12.16 -4.45
N SER A 302 -18.09 10.96 -4.09
CA SER A 302 -16.71 10.56 -4.42
C SER A 302 -16.50 10.41 -5.92
N PHE A 303 -17.47 9.87 -6.67
CA PHE A 303 -17.42 9.80 -8.13
C PHE A 303 -17.23 11.18 -8.74
N ILE A 304 -18.06 12.16 -8.35
CA ILE A 304 -17.99 13.53 -8.84
C ILE A 304 -16.62 14.15 -8.52
N LEU A 305 -16.16 14.00 -7.28
CA LEU A 305 -14.87 14.55 -6.83
C LEU A 305 -13.68 13.95 -7.61
N ILE A 306 -13.64 12.63 -7.75
CA ILE A 306 -12.57 11.92 -8.47
C ILE A 306 -12.60 12.26 -9.96
N PHE A 307 -13.78 12.22 -10.58
CA PHE A 307 -13.96 12.51 -12.00
C PHE A 307 -13.45 13.90 -12.37
N PHE A 308 -13.92 14.94 -11.66
CA PHE A 308 -13.50 16.31 -11.97
C PHE A 308 -12.03 16.57 -11.62
N THR A 309 -11.49 15.91 -10.60
CA THR A 309 -10.09 16.05 -10.21
C THR A 309 -9.16 15.42 -11.25
N LEU A 310 -9.45 14.19 -11.68
CA LEU A 310 -8.65 13.50 -12.70
C LEU A 310 -8.74 14.20 -14.06
N GLN A 311 -9.91 14.72 -14.45
CA GLN A 311 -10.03 15.49 -15.70
C GLN A 311 -9.18 16.77 -15.72
N LYS A 312 -9.01 17.42 -14.56
CA LYS A 312 -8.26 18.67 -14.44
C LYS A 312 -6.77 18.45 -14.17
N THR A 313 -6.41 17.27 -13.66
CA THR A 313 -5.02 16.89 -13.38
C THR A 313 -4.41 16.32 -14.66
N LYS A 314 -4.07 17.19 -15.62
CA LYS A 314 -3.28 16.82 -16.80
C LYS A 314 -1.92 17.51 -16.74
N GLY A 315 -0.85 16.74 -16.88
CA GLY A 315 0.50 17.27 -17.13
C GLY A 315 0.61 17.95 -18.50
N VAL A 316 1.65 18.79 -18.67
CA VAL A 316 1.94 19.50 -19.93
C VAL A 316 2.17 18.52 -21.10
N ASN A 317 2.72 17.34 -20.81
CA ASN A 317 2.97 16.24 -21.73
C ASN A 317 2.25 14.94 -21.33
N ASP A 318 1.05 15.02 -20.75
CA ASP A 318 0.28 13.84 -20.29
C ASP A 318 -0.38 13.08 -21.45
N SER A 319 0.25 13.05 -22.63
CA SER A 319 -0.18 12.18 -23.72
C SER A 319 0.07 10.72 -23.33
N SER A 320 -0.92 9.86 -23.55
CA SER A 320 -0.78 8.42 -23.34
C SER A 320 0.44 7.89 -24.11
N SER A 321 1.25 7.07 -23.43
CA SER A 321 2.49 6.52 -23.98
C SER A 321 2.52 5.05 -23.66
N ILE A 322 2.19 4.21 -24.63
CA ILE A 322 2.07 2.76 -24.46
C ILE A 322 3.23 2.16 -23.63
N LYS A 323 4.47 2.67 -23.80
CA LYS A 323 5.64 2.25 -23.01
C LYS A 323 5.49 2.45 -21.50
N THR A 324 4.98 3.61 -21.08
CA THR A 324 4.79 3.94 -19.65
C THR A 324 3.68 3.09 -19.04
N GLU A 325 2.57 2.94 -19.75
CA GLU A 325 1.42 2.13 -19.33
C GLU A 325 1.80 0.64 -19.22
N VAL A 326 2.57 0.11 -20.18
CA VAL A 326 3.18 -1.24 -20.12
C VAL A 326 4.13 -1.38 -18.93
N ALA A 327 4.95 -0.37 -18.64
CA ALA A 327 5.85 -0.39 -17.49
C ALA A 327 5.07 -0.45 -16.16
N PHE A 328 3.98 0.31 -16.03
CA PHE A 328 3.09 0.27 -14.86
C PHE A 328 2.43 -1.11 -14.70
N LEU A 329 1.94 -1.69 -15.81
CA LEU A 329 1.32 -3.01 -15.81
C LEU A 329 2.29 -4.08 -15.31
N TRP A 330 3.48 -4.18 -15.90
CA TRP A 330 4.45 -5.22 -15.53
C TRP A 330 5.09 -4.99 -14.17
N THR A 331 5.36 -3.73 -13.79
CA THR A 331 5.82 -3.41 -12.44
C THR A 331 4.75 -3.80 -11.42
N GLY A 332 3.48 -3.52 -11.70
CA GLY A 332 2.36 -3.91 -10.84
C GLY A 332 2.24 -5.42 -10.66
N ILE A 333 2.35 -6.20 -11.74
CA ILE A 333 2.38 -7.66 -11.68
C ILE A 333 3.57 -8.12 -10.82
N PHE A 334 4.77 -7.65 -11.14
CA PHE A 334 6.00 -8.04 -10.43
C PHE A 334 5.93 -7.74 -8.92
N LEU A 335 5.48 -6.54 -8.55
CA LEU A 335 5.35 -6.15 -7.14
C LEU A 335 4.26 -6.94 -6.42
N SER A 336 3.15 -7.24 -7.09
CA SER A 336 2.08 -8.05 -6.50
C SER A 336 2.56 -9.48 -6.24
N LEU A 337 3.28 -10.09 -7.19
CA LEU A 337 3.82 -11.45 -7.05
C LEU A 337 4.91 -11.53 -5.98
N THR A 338 5.82 -10.56 -5.94
CA THR A 338 6.89 -10.54 -4.93
C THR A 338 6.34 -10.26 -3.53
N ALA A 339 5.31 -9.42 -3.39
CA ALA A 339 4.61 -9.20 -2.12
C ALA A 339 3.95 -10.48 -1.56
N MET A 340 3.66 -11.49 -2.39
CA MET A 340 3.11 -12.76 -1.92
C MET A 340 4.13 -13.67 -1.22
N ILE A 341 5.43 -13.45 -1.43
CA ILE A 341 6.51 -14.32 -0.93
C ILE A 341 6.37 -14.66 0.56
N PRO A 342 6.28 -13.70 1.51
CA PRO A 342 6.21 -14.05 2.93
C PRO A 342 5.01 -14.93 3.27
N PHE A 343 3.86 -14.71 2.64
CA PHE A 343 2.63 -15.45 2.92
C PHE A 343 2.66 -16.86 2.33
N VAL A 344 3.14 -16.99 1.08
CA VAL A 344 3.29 -18.30 0.42
C VAL A 344 4.33 -19.16 1.14
N MET A 345 5.44 -18.56 1.59
CA MET A 345 6.48 -19.26 2.36
C MET A 345 5.94 -19.78 3.69
N ALA A 346 5.06 -19.01 4.35
CA ALA A 346 4.38 -19.39 5.58
C ALA A 346 3.16 -20.31 5.36
N GLY A 347 2.85 -20.69 4.11
CA GLY A 347 1.72 -21.58 3.80
C GLY A 347 0.34 -20.95 3.96
N PHE A 348 0.26 -19.61 4.03
CA PHE A 348 -1.02 -18.92 4.15
C PHE A 348 -1.73 -18.81 2.79
N PRO A 349 -3.05 -19.05 2.73
CA PRO A 349 -3.82 -18.71 1.55
C PRO A 349 -3.93 -17.18 1.41
N ILE A 350 -3.92 -16.70 0.18
CA ILE A 350 -4.07 -15.29 -0.16
C ILE A 350 -5.41 -15.14 -0.89
N SER A 351 -6.48 -14.87 -0.14
CA SER A 351 -7.84 -14.77 -0.67
C SER A 351 -8.55 -13.48 -0.23
N LEU A 352 -9.72 -13.24 -0.82
CA LEU A 352 -10.60 -12.12 -0.45
C LEU A 352 -11.39 -12.40 0.83
N ASP A 353 -11.34 -13.63 1.34
CA ASP A 353 -12.09 -14.06 2.52
C ASP A 353 -11.41 -13.60 3.81
N PHE A 354 -12.22 -13.36 4.83
CA PHE A 354 -11.74 -13.15 6.18
C PHE A 354 -11.20 -14.48 6.75
N PRO A 355 -10.03 -14.50 7.44
CA PRO A 355 -9.16 -13.38 7.80
C PRO A 355 -7.99 -13.15 6.84
N TYR A 356 -7.93 -13.84 5.71
CA TYR A 356 -6.77 -13.85 4.81
C TYR A 356 -6.62 -12.57 3.99
N ASN A 357 -7.71 -11.83 3.78
CA ASN A 357 -7.68 -10.57 3.05
C ASN A 357 -6.85 -9.45 3.74
N ARG A 358 -6.41 -9.69 4.98
CA ARG A 358 -5.46 -8.88 5.76
C ARG A 358 -4.09 -8.74 5.09
N PHE A 359 -3.66 -9.78 4.37
CA PHE A 359 -2.37 -9.82 3.66
C PHE A 359 -2.37 -8.94 2.41
N LEU A 360 -3.55 -8.60 1.89
CA LEU A 360 -3.69 -7.87 0.64
C LEU A 360 -3.25 -6.41 0.73
N LEU A 361 -3.02 -5.89 1.95
CA LEU A 361 -2.38 -4.59 2.13
C LEU A 361 -1.00 -4.55 1.45
N ALA A 362 -0.20 -5.61 1.58
CA ALA A 362 1.14 -5.67 0.97
C ALA A 362 1.09 -5.70 -0.57
N LEU A 363 0.06 -6.30 -1.15
CA LEU A 363 -0.13 -6.41 -2.60
C LEU A 363 -0.70 -5.11 -3.20
N SER A 364 -1.41 -4.32 -2.39
CA SER A 364 -2.19 -3.18 -2.87
C SER A 364 -1.41 -2.11 -3.67
N PRO A 365 -0.14 -1.75 -3.37
CA PRO A 365 0.62 -0.84 -4.23
C PRO A 365 0.89 -1.43 -5.62
N GLY A 366 1.19 -2.73 -5.69
CA GLY A 366 1.40 -3.46 -6.95
C GLY A 366 0.12 -3.55 -7.77
N ILE A 367 -1.00 -3.90 -7.14
CA ILE A 367 -2.31 -3.99 -7.80
C ILE A 367 -2.75 -2.61 -8.31
N ALA A 368 -2.49 -1.54 -7.57
CA ALA A 368 -2.80 -0.18 -8.00
C ALA A 368 -2.04 0.21 -9.28
N LEU A 369 -0.76 -0.14 -9.39
CA LEU A 369 0.03 0.08 -10.62
C LEU A 369 -0.49 -0.79 -11.77
N PHE A 370 -0.80 -2.06 -11.49
CA PHE A 370 -1.33 -2.99 -12.46
C PHE A 370 -2.64 -2.49 -13.09
N ILE A 371 -3.62 -2.10 -12.28
CA ILE A 371 -4.91 -1.58 -12.77
C ILE A 371 -4.75 -0.23 -13.48
N THR A 372 -3.85 0.62 -13.01
CA THR A 372 -3.52 1.89 -13.68
C THR A 372 -2.96 1.64 -15.08
N GLY A 373 -1.99 0.72 -15.22
CA GLY A 373 -1.43 0.34 -16.51
C GLY A 373 -2.44 -0.36 -17.42
N LEU A 374 -3.19 -1.33 -16.87
CA LEU A 374 -4.20 -2.09 -17.61
C LEU A 374 -5.30 -1.20 -18.18
N THR A 375 -5.86 -0.28 -17.39
CA THR A 375 -6.88 0.65 -17.87
C THR A 375 -6.33 1.64 -18.90
N GLY A 376 -5.07 2.05 -18.77
CA GLY A 376 -4.39 2.91 -19.76
C GLY A 376 -4.15 2.21 -21.10
N LEU A 377 -3.98 0.88 -21.11
CA LEU A 377 -3.78 0.10 -22.35
C LEU A 377 -5.09 -0.32 -23.00
N LEU A 378 -6.11 -0.70 -22.22
CA LEU A 378 -7.38 -1.18 -22.74
C LEU A 378 -8.28 -0.06 -23.27
N LEU A 379 -8.20 1.14 -22.67
CA LEU A 379 -9.13 2.23 -22.97
C LEU A 379 -8.49 3.21 -23.97
N ARG A 380 -9.25 3.55 -25.01
CA ARG A 380 -8.76 4.38 -26.13
C ARG A 380 -8.71 5.87 -25.82
N THR A 381 -9.49 6.32 -24.84
CA THR A 381 -9.62 7.75 -24.53
C THR A 381 -9.41 8.02 -23.05
N ASP A 382 -8.74 9.12 -22.72
CA ASP A 382 -8.56 9.57 -21.33
C ASP A 382 -9.89 9.68 -20.59
N ARG A 383 -10.96 10.09 -21.29
CA ARG A 383 -12.29 10.23 -20.68
C ARG A 383 -12.85 8.88 -20.25
N GLN A 384 -12.73 7.83 -21.06
CA GLN A 384 -13.16 6.49 -20.67
C GLN A 384 -12.39 5.99 -19.45
N GLN A 385 -11.07 6.22 -19.43
CA GLN A 385 -10.23 5.86 -18.29
C GLN A 385 -10.66 6.60 -17.02
N VAL A 386 -10.84 7.92 -17.09
CA VAL A 386 -11.30 8.70 -15.93
C VAL A 386 -12.66 8.23 -15.44
N VAL A 387 -13.62 7.96 -16.33
CA VAL A 387 -14.95 7.45 -15.94
C VAL A 387 -14.82 6.10 -15.23
N LEU A 388 -14.09 5.15 -15.82
CA LEU A 388 -13.94 3.80 -15.24
C LEU A 388 -13.24 3.86 -13.87
N ILE A 389 -12.13 4.59 -13.77
CA ILE A 389 -11.40 4.75 -12.52
C ILE A 389 -12.26 5.43 -11.46
N SER A 390 -13.00 6.48 -11.83
CA SER A 390 -13.90 7.16 -10.90
C SER A 390 -14.98 6.22 -10.39
N LEU A 391 -15.56 5.39 -11.27
CA LEU A 391 -16.56 4.39 -10.91
C LEU A 391 -16.00 3.33 -9.96
N LEU A 392 -14.86 2.73 -10.31
CA LEU A 392 -14.21 1.70 -9.50
C LEU A 392 -13.84 2.23 -8.11
N ALA A 393 -13.22 3.41 -8.06
CA ALA A 393 -12.81 4.03 -6.81
C ALA A 393 -14.02 4.45 -5.96
N SER A 394 -15.06 5.02 -6.55
CA SER A 394 -16.25 5.43 -5.80
C SER A 394 -17.03 4.23 -5.25
N LEU A 395 -17.15 3.15 -6.02
CA LEU A 395 -17.76 1.90 -5.55
C LEU A 395 -16.96 1.29 -4.41
N ALA A 396 -15.62 1.31 -4.49
CA ALA A 396 -14.76 0.79 -3.43
C ALA A 396 -14.75 1.66 -2.16
N ILE A 397 -14.99 2.98 -2.28
CA ILE A 397 -15.28 3.86 -1.14
C ILE A 397 -16.63 3.47 -0.53
N GLY A 398 -17.66 3.28 -1.34
CA GLY A 398 -18.98 2.85 -0.87
C GLY A 398 -18.96 1.47 -0.19
N SER A 399 -18.11 0.54 -0.65
CA SER A 399 -18.01 -0.79 -0.04
C SER A 399 -17.44 -0.77 1.38
N GLN A 400 -16.80 0.32 1.83
CA GLN A 400 -16.37 0.47 3.22
C GLN A 400 -17.54 0.71 4.19
N PHE A 401 -18.72 1.05 3.67
CA PHE A 401 -19.98 1.22 4.42
C PHE A 401 -20.82 -0.06 4.41
N LEU A 402 -20.19 -1.22 4.36
CA LEU A 402 -20.88 -2.51 4.40
C LEU A 402 -21.49 -2.80 5.77
#